data_AF-A0A2S9FP66-F1
#
_entry.id   AF-A0A2S9FP66-F1
#
_cell.length_a   1.000
_cell.length_b   1.000
_cell.length_c   1.000
_cell.angle_alpha   90.00
_cell.angle_beta   90.00
_cell.angle_gamma   90.00
#
_symmetry.space_group_name_H-M   'P 1'
#
loop_
_entity.id
_entity.type
_entity.pdbx_description
1 polymer ?
#
loop_
_entity_poly.entity_id
_entity_poly.type
_entity_poly.pdbx_seq_one_letter_code
_entity_poly.pdbx_strand_id
1 'polypeptide(L)'
;WPTVARRQDMLKEAIQIIRELQTGEMVDWKGEYFEVDSARLWDVPDIPVPIAAAVSGDRSVEHFAPLADHLIAVEPNKDIVDAWHEARRGTGLPGDVRVIGQIPICWDPDRNAAV
;
A
#
# COMPACT_ATOMS: atom_id res chain seq x y z
N TRP A 1 -17.46 -13.02 -7.22
CA TRP A 1 -16.24 -12.25 -6.88
C TRP A 1 -15.40 -13.07 -5.89
N PRO A 2 -14.05 -13.09 -5.97
CA PRO A 2 -13.19 -13.91 -5.10
C PRO A 2 -13.28 -13.55 -3.62
N THR A 3 -12.80 -14.43 -2.72
CA THR A 3 -12.77 -14.20 -1.26
C THR A 3 -11.81 -13.07 -0.87
N VAL A 4 -11.99 -12.47 0.31
CA VAL A 4 -11.10 -11.40 0.81
C VAL A 4 -9.64 -11.85 0.84
N ALA A 5 -9.38 -13.04 1.39
CA ALA A 5 -8.03 -13.62 1.45
C ALA A 5 -7.40 -13.71 0.05
N ARG A 6 -8.11 -14.33 -0.91
CA ARG A 6 -7.62 -14.44 -2.29
C ARG A 6 -7.34 -13.08 -2.92
N ARG A 7 -8.17 -12.08 -2.68
CA ARG A 7 -7.92 -10.71 -3.21
C ARG A 7 -6.71 -10.04 -2.58
N GLN A 8 -6.46 -10.28 -1.29
CA GLN A 8 -5.27 -9.76 -0.62
C GLN A 8 -4.00 -10.46 -1.15
N ASP A 9 -4.06 -11.76 -1.39
CA ASP A 9 -2.93 -12.51 -1.97
C ASP A 9 -2.63 -12.05 -3.40
N MET A 10 -3.67 -11.84 -4.22
CA MET A 10 -3.54 -11.19 -5.52
C MET A 10 -2.92 -9.79 -5.40
N LEU A 11 -3.36 -8.96 -4.45
CA LEU A 11 -2.81 -7.61 -4.28
C LEU A 11 -1.33 -7.62 -3.89
N LYS A 12 -0.89 -8.56 -3.03
CA LYS A 12 0.53 -8.72 -2.69
C LYS A 12 1.36 -8.97 -3.95
N GLU A 13 0.92 -9.93 -4.77
CA GLU A 13 1.60 -10.28 -6.02
C GLU A 13 1.64 -9.08 -6.98
N ALA A 14 0.52 -8.37 -7.11
CA ALA A 14 0.44 -7.18 -7.95
C ALA A 14 1.40 -6.06 -7.49
N ILE A 15 1.53 -5.83 -6.19
CA ILE A 15 2.48 -4.85 -5.65
C ILE A 15 3.92 -5.21 -6.04
N GLN A 16 4.29 -6.50 -5.94
CA GLN A 16 5.63 -6.95 -6.32
C GLN A 16 5.90 -6.72 -7.82
N ILE A 17 4.97 -7.09 -8.69
CA ILE A 17 5.08 -6.85 -10.13
C ILE A 17 5.23 -5.35 -10.44
N ILE A 18 4.42 -4.50 -9.78
CA ILE A 18 4.52 -3.04 -9.96
C ILE A 18 5.91 -2.53 -9.56
N ARG A 19 6.51 -3.06 -8.49
CA ARG A 19 7.88 -2.69 -8.08
C ARG A 19 8.93 -3.10 -9.09
N GLU A 20 8.86 -4.33 -9.59
CA GLU A 20 9.76 -4.80 -10.64
C GLU A 20 9.66 -3.90 -11.88
N LEU A 21 8.43 -3.57 -12.30
CA LEU A 21 8.21 -2.68 -13.44
C LEU A 21 8.73 -1.25 -13.21
N GLN A 22 8.66 -0.75 -11.98
CA GLN A 22 9.20 0.56 -11.60
C GLN A 22 10.73 0.63 -11.64
N THR A 23 11.46 -0.48 -11.87
CA THR A 23 12.89 -0.43 -12.15
C THR A 23 13.19 -0.01 -13.59
N GLY A 24 12.20 -0.14 -14.49
CA GLY A 24 12.38 0.07 -15.94
C GLY A 24 13.07 -1.10 -16.66
N GLU A 25 13.45 -2.15 -15.94
CA GLU A 25 14.01 -3.37 -16.50
C GLU A 25 12.93 -4.23 -17.17
N MET A 26 13.36 -5.26 -17.91
CA MET A 26 12.44 -6.24 -18.47
C MET A 26 11.98 -7.18 -17.36
N VAL A 27 10.68 -7.35 -17.23
CA VAL A 27 10.03 -8.18 -16.21
C VAL A 27 9.32 -9.34 -16.89
N ASP A 28 9.73 -10.55 -16.53
CA ASP A 28 8.98 -11.78 -16.73
C ASP A 28 8.51 -12.27 -15.36
N TRP A 29 7.21 -12.49 -15.21
CA TRP A 29 6.60 -12.92 -13.96
C TRP A 29 5.63 -14.07 -14.21
N LYS A 30 5.84 -15.18 -13.51
CA LYS A 30 4.92 -16.34 -13.48
C LYS A 30 4.54 -16.63 -12.05
N GLY A 31 3.55 -15.91 -11.56
CA GLY A 31 3.06 -16.06 -10.20
C GLY A 31 1.82 -16.94 -10.11
N GLU A 32 1.20 -16.95 -8.94
CA GLU A 32 0.00 -17.76 -8.69
C GLU A 32 -1.24 -17.09 -9.30
N TYR A 33 -1.23 -15.76 -9.40
CA TYR A 33 -2.38 -14.96 -9.81
C TYR A 33 -2.19 -14.22 -11.13
N PHE A 34 -0.96 -13.82 -11.46
CA PHE A 34 -0.65 -13.07 -12.67
C PHE A 34 0.48 -13.71 -13.47
N GLU A 35 0.38 -13.54 -14.77
CA GLU A 35 1.45 -13.83 -15.73
C GLU A 35 1.76 -12.54 -16.49
N VAL A 36 3.03 -12.17 -16.51
CA VAL A 36 3.55 -10.99 -17.20
C VAL A 36 4.71 -11.47 -18.06
N ASP A 37 4.57 -11.36 -19.38
CA ASP A 37 5.60 -11.78 -20.31
C ASP A 37 6.31 -10.55 -20.88
N SER A 38 7.62 -10.47 -20.63
CA SER A 38 8.55 -9.51 -21.22
C SER A 38 8.05 -8.05 -21.20
N ALA A 39 7.49 -7.63 -20.07
CA ALA A 39 6.96 -6.28 -19.90
C ALA A 39 8.02 -5.32 -19.35
N ARG A 40 7.91 -4.05 -19.69
CA ARG A 40 8.72 -2.99 -19.07
C ARG A 40 8.01 -1.65 -19.09
N LEU A 41 8.36 -0.78 -18.16
CA LEU A 41 8.06 0.65 -18.26
C LEU A 41 9.20 1.34 -19.01
N TRP A 42 8.84 2.18 -19.99
CA TRP A 42 9.81 2.95 -20.79
C TRP A 42 10.18 4.26 -20.11
N ASP A 43 9.19 4.90 -19.51
CA ASP A 43 9.35 6.16 -18.78
C ASP A 43 9.24 5.86 -17.29
N VAL A 44 10.38 5.89 -16.60
CA VAL A 44 10.46 5.66 -15.15
C VAL A 44 11.08 6.89 -14.50
N PRO A 45 10.47 7.47 -13.45
CA PRO A 45 11.04 8.58 -12.72
C PRO A 45 12.30 8.16 -11.94
N ASP A 46 13.23 9.09 -11.73
CA ASP A 46 14.45 8.85 -10.92
C ASP A 46 14.14 8.34 -9.51
N ILE A 47 12.99 8.74 -8.97
CA ILE A 47 12.46 8.27 -7.70
C ILE A 47 11.21 7.43 -8.00
N PRO A 48 11.22 6.11 -7.72
CA PRO A 48 10.06 5.24 -7.94
C PRO A 48 8.80 5.75 -7.24
N VAL A 49 7.64 5.55 -7.87
CA VAL A 49 6.35 6.00 -7.34
C VAL A 49 6.00 5.23 -6.06
N PRO A 50 5.86 5.90 -4.90
CA PRO A 50 5.58 5.21 -3.64
C PRO A 50 4.20 4.53 -3.66
N ILE A 51 4.11 3.36 -3.03
CA ILE A 51 2.87 2.60 -2.90
C ILE A 51 2.38 2.71 -1.46
N ALA A 52 1.15 3.18 -1.27
CA ALA A 52 0.52 3.22 0.05
C ALA A 52 -0.59 2.15 0.12
N ALA A 53 -0.71 1.48 1.26
CA ALA A 53 -1.76 0.47 1.47
C ALA A 53 -2.75 0.92 2.54
N ALA A 54 -4.04 0.83 2.21
CA ALA A 54 -5.11 0.98 3.19
C ALA A 54 -5.25 -0.32 3.98
N VAL A 55 -5.18 -0.23 5.30
CA VAL A 55 -5.29 -1.37 6.21
C VAL A 55 -6.34 -1.10 7.29
N SER A 56 -6.94 -2.17 7.80
CA SER A 56 -8.05 -2.09 8.74
C SER A 56 -8.00 -3.23 9.77
N GLY A 57 -6.80 -3.56 10.25
CA GLY A 57 -6.56 -4.59 11.27
C GLY A 57 -5.29 -5.41 11.02
N ASP A 58 -4.93 -6.22 12.02
CA ASP A 58 -3.64 -6.90 12.14
C ASP A 58 -3.28 -7.72 10.90
N ARG A 59 -4.23 -8.48 10.35
CA ARG A 59 -3.98 -9.31 9.16
C ARG A 59 -3.60 -8.47 7.93
N SER A 60 -4.24 -7.32 7.74
CA SER A 60 -3.87 -6.42 6.63
C SER A 60 -2.54 -5.73 6.88
N VAL A 61 -2.21 -5.42 8.13
CA VAL A 61 -0.89 -4.89 8.52
C VAL A 61 0.20 -5.91 8.22
N GLU A 62 0.06 -7.15 8.70
CA GLU A 62 1.01 -8.25 8.47
C GLU A 62 1.28 -8.46 6.98
N HIS A 63 0.23 -8.38 6.15
CA HIS A 63 0.33 -8.60 4.72
C HIS A 63 0.97 -7.45 3.94
N PHE A 64 0.68 -6.19 4.30
CA PHE A 64 1.04 -5.05 3.46
C PHE A 64 2.13 -4.15 4.03
N ALA A 65 2.39 -4.17 5.34
CA ALA A 65 3.47 -3.41 5.96
C ALA A 65 4.85 -3.75 5.36
N PRO A 66 5.15 -5.03 5.01
CA PRO A 66 6.41 -5.39 4.35
C PRO A 66 6.49 -5.08 2.85
N LEU A 67 5.40 -4.63 2.21
CA LEU A 67 5.32 -4.49 0.75
C LEU A 67 5.07 -3.04 0.28
N ALA A 68 4.28 -2.28 1.04
CA ALA A 68 3.98 -0.88 0.74
C ALA A 68 5.02 0.05 1.38
N ASP A 69 5.06 1.32 1.00
CA ASP A 69 5.90 2.36 1.63
C ASP A 69 5.18 3.06 2.78
N HIS A 70 3.86 3.20 2.66
CA HIS A 70 3.07 4.07 3.52
C HIS A 70 1.77 3.42 3.97
N LEU A 71 1.31 3.85 5.14
CA LEU A 71 0.08 3.42 5.78
C LEU A 71 -1.06 4.37 5.41
N ILE A 72 -2.21 3.85 5.00
CA ILE A 72 -3.48 4.60 4.94
C ILE A 72 -4.45 4.00 5.96
N ALA A 73 -5.02 4.86 6.81
CA ALA A 73 -6.07 4.51 7.77
C ALA A 73 -7.25 5.48 7.64
N VAL A 74 -8.47 4.96 7.86
CA VAL A 74 -9.72 5.76 7.78
C VAL A 74 -10.22 6.23 9.16
N GLU A 75 -9.50 5.87 10.21
CA GLU A 75 -9.79 6.22 11.59
C GLU A 75 -8.48 6.50 12.36
N PRO A 76 -8.50 7.35 13.41
CA PRO A 76 -7.33 7.64 14.22
C PRO A 76 -7.04 6.49 15.21
N ASN A 77 -6.62 5.34 14.69
CA ASN A 77 -6.33 4.14 15.46
C ASN A 77 -4.83 3.98 15.72
N LYS A 78 -4.40 4.23 16.96
CA LYS A 78 -2.98 4.14 17.36
C LYS A 78 -2.43 2.71 17.23
N ASP A 79 -3.23 1.70 17.58
CA ASP A 79 -2.77 0.31 17.64
C ASP A 79 -2.40 -0.21 16.24
N ILE A 80 -3.17 0.17 15.21
CA ILE A 80 -2.85 -0.13 13.81
C ILE A 80 -1.53 0.54 13.37
N VAL A 81 -1.29 1.79 13.80
CA VAL A 81 -0.06 2.52 13.49
C VAL A 81 1.15 1.84 14.15
N ASP A 82 1.03 1.48 15.42
CA ASP A 82 2.10 0.80 16.16
C ASP A 82 2.41 -0.58 15.54
N ALA A 83 1.37 -1.35 15.22
CA ALA A 83 1.50 -2.66 14.56
C ALA A 83 2.18 -2.52 13.18
N TRP A 84 1.85 -1.48 12.41
CA TRP A 84 2.51 -1.20 11.13
C TRP A 84 4.00 -0.93 11.30
N HIS A 85 4.37 -0.09 12.27
CA HIS A 85 5.78 0.17 12.55
C HIS A 85 6.53 -1.07 13.03
N GLU A 86 5.93 -1.91 13.89
CA GLU A 86 6.53 -3.17 14.32
C GLU A 86 6.75 -4.12 13.13
N ALA A 87 5.72 -4.36 12.32
CA ALA A 87 5.82 -5.25 11.17
C ALA A 87 6.92 -4.81 10.19
N ARG A 88 7.24 -3.52 10.12
CA ARG A 88 8.31 -2.98 9.25
C ARG A 88 9.71 -3.07 9.83
N ARG A 89 9.89 -3.04 11.15
CA ARG A 89 11.23 -3.00 11.78
C ARG A 89 12.14 -4.14 11.33
N GLY A 90 11.58 -5.31 11.01
CA GLY A 90 12.34 -6.49 10.54
C GLY A 90 12.55 -6.59 9.03
N THR A 91 12.04 -5.66 8.22
CA THR A 91 11.98 -5.81 6.76
C THR A 91 13.19 -5.23 6.02
N GLY A 92 14.01 -4.42 6.70
CA GLY A 92 15.10 -3.67 6.07
C GLY A 92 14.64 -2.50 5.17
N LEU A 93 13.32 -2.26 5.06
CA LEU A 93 12.79 -1.09 4.38
C LEU A 93 13.13 0.20 5.15
N PRO A 94 13.21 1.37 4.46
CA PRO A 94 13.40 2.65 5.12
C PRO A 94 12.38 2.89 6.24
N GLY A 95 12.88 3.42 7.37
CA GLY A 95 12.09 3.70 8.56
C GLY A 95 11.14 4.90 8.41
N ASP A 96 11.43 5.81 7.49
CA ASP A 96 10.58 6.97 7.22
C ASP A 96 9.29 6.52 6.50
N VAL A 97 8.20 6.52 7.25
CA VAL A 97 6.88 6.08 6.81
C VAL A 97 5.89 7.21 7.00
N ARG A 98 5.10 7.50 5.96
CA ARG A 98 3.92 8.36 6.11
C ARG A 98 2.76 7.54 6.65
N VAL A 99 2.10 8.09 7.67
CA VAL A 99 0.80 7.61 8.16
C VAL A 99 -0.25 8.59 7.66
N ILE A 100 -1.09 8.12 6.74
CA ILE A 100 -2.08 8.93 6.03
C ILE A 100 -3.45 8.63 6.64
N GLY A 101 -4.09 9.65 7.21
CA GLY A 101 -5.45 9.56 7.74
C GLY A 101 -6.47 10.16 6.77
N GLN A 102 -7.62 9.51 6.62
CA GLN A 102 -8.79 10.13 5.99
C GLN A 102 -9.59 10.93 7.03
N ILE A 103 -9.90 12.20 6.71
CA ILE A 103 -10.76 13.05 7.55
C ILE A 103 -11.94 13.50 6.69
N PRO A 104 -13.18 13.05 6.98
CA PRO A 104 -14.35 13.64 6.35
C PRO A 104 -14.54 15.07 6.88
N ILE A 105 -14.61 16.04 5.97
CA ILE A 105 -14.76 17.47 6.32
C ILE A 105 -16.05 17.98 5.69
N CYS A 106 -16.91 18.57 6.52
CA CYS A 106 -17.99 19.46 6.09
C CYS A 106 -17.57 20.89 6.47
N TRP A 107 -17.67 21.84 5.54
CA TRP A 107 -17.20 23.20 5.77
C TRP A 107 -18.17 24.23 5.18
N ASP A 108 -18.49 25.23 6.00
CA ASP A 108 -19.22 26.45 5.66
C ASP A 108 -18.76 27.56 6.63
N PRO A 109 -18.72 28.85 6.22
CA PRO A 109 -18.49 29.95 7.15
C PRO A 109 -19.51 30.02 8.31
N ASP A 110 -20.76 29.58 8.10
CA ASP A 110 -21.76 29.38 9.15
C ASP A 110 -21.62 27.98 9.76
N ARG A 111 -21.24 27.94 11.04
CA ARG A 111 -21.13 26.69 11.81
C ARG A 111 -22.40 25.83 11.74
N ASN A 112 -23.58 26.42 11.67
CA ASN A 112 -24.84 25.67 11.67
C ASN A 112 -25.19 25.11 10.28
N ALA A 113 -24.55 25.59 9.22
CA ALA A 113 -24.62 25.00 7.87
C ALA A 113 -23.58 23.89 7.66
N ALA A 114 -22.52 23.87 8.49
CA ALA A 114 -21.39 22.94 8.43
C ALA A 114 -21.49 21.74 9.40
N VAL A 115 -22.69 21.37 9.85
CA VAL A 115 -22.95 20.21 10.73
C VAL A 115 -23.44 18.99 9.97
#